data_AF-A0A8S1D2W2-F1
#
_entry.id   AF-A0A8S1D2W2-F1
#
_cell.length_a   1.000
_cell.length_b   1.000
_cell.length_c   1.000
_cell.angle_alpha   90.00
_cell.angle_beta   90.00
_cell.angle_gamma   90.00
#
_symmetry.space_group_name_H-M   'P 1'
#
loop_
_entity.id
_entity.type
_entity.pdbx_description
1 polymer ?
#
loop_
_entity_poly.entity_id
_entity_poly.type
_entity_poly.pdbx_seq_one_letter_code
_entity_poly.pdbx_strand_id
1 'polypeptide(L)'
;MEASRTETDCESVCVGVDAAHELHAPTRAQFAMLAYASRPVVVRGAAADWSALRVFSPAFFRSVYEAYPDAYRAIESDCQFFPFRTEFSTLRDALNMDPDRVSLVPDTKPWYIGWSNCDPRVAEELRRHYQRPEFLPEDISATDWIFMGGPGPGAAMHLDYVSRPSWQAQISGSKTWRLAPPPECEQLCSSFNLTVNKGDIVLIDTNQWYHDTFVNPGELSITIGSEYG
;
A
#
# COMPACT_ATOMS: atom_id res chain seq x y z
N MET A 1 6.51 -12.49 14.78
CA MET A 1 7.92 -12.84 15.09
C MET A 1 8.24 -14.04 14.22
N GLU A 2 9.27 -13.97 13.38
CA GLU A 2 9.55 -14.91 12.28
C GLU A 2 9.45 -16.40 12.69
N ALA A 3 9.80 -16.73 13.93
CA ALA A 3 9.71 -18.06 14.52
C ALA A 3 8.28 -18.64 14.69
N SER A 4 7.23 -17.84 14.47
CA SER A 4 5.82 -18.25 14.59
C SER A 4 5.07 -18.26 13.25
N ARG A 5 5.76 -17.95 12.15
CA ARG A 5 5.16 -17.98 10.81
C ARG A 5 4.94 -19.44 10.39
N THR A 6 3.78 -19.71 9.78
CA THR A 6 3.53 -20.98 9.11
C THR A 6 4.43 -21.09 7.88
N GLU A 7 5.10 -22.23 7.73
CA GLU A 7 5.95 -22.51 6.56
C GLU A 7 5.17 -22.36 5.26
N THR A 8 5.78 -21.70 4.27
CA THR A 8 5.14 -21.46 2.98
C THR A 8 5.19 -22.72 2.13
N ASP A 9 4.06 -23.10 1.55
CA ASP A 9 4.03 -24.11 0.49
C ASP A 9 4.56 -23.51 -0.82
N CYS A 10 5.85 -23.72 -1.10
CA CYS A 10 6.53 -23.11 -2.23
C CYS A 10 5.88 -23.43 -3.57
N GLU A 11 5.35 -24.66 -3.75
CA GLU A 11 4.76 -25.13 -5.01
C GLU A 11 3.51 -24.31 -5.39
N SER A 12 2.65 -24.01 -4.41
CA SER A 12 1.43 -23.23 -4.66
C SER A 12 1.74 -21.74 -4.81
N VAL A 13 2.66 -21.21 -4.00
CA VAL A 13 2.87 -19.75 -3.86
C VAL A 13 3.87 -19.18 -4.88
N CYS A 14 5.05 -19.79 -5.07
CA CYS A 14 6.16 -19.14 -5.77
C CYS A 14 6.79 -19.95 -6.91
N VAL A 15 6.64 -21.27 -6.96
CA VAL A 15 7.19 -22.06 -8.06
C VAL A 15 6.53 -21.63 -9.38
N GLY A 16 7.40 -21.33 -10.36
CA GLY A 16 6.98 -20.79 -11.65
C GLY A 16 6.47 -19.34 -11.64
N VAL A 17 6.72 -18.60 -10.55
CA VAL A 17 6.43 -17.16 -10.45
C VAL A 17 7.74 -16.37 -10.57
N ASP A 18 7.97 -15.79 -11.74
CA ASP A 18 9.12 -14.92 -12.02
C ASP A 18 8.72 -13.44 -12.25
N ALA A 19 7.42 -13.18 -12.33
CA ALA A 19 6.83 -11.85 -12.44
C ALA A 19 5.41 -11.85 -11.85
N ALA A 20 4.92 -10.64 -11.52
CA ALA A 20 3.52 -10.46 -11.14
C ALA A 20 2.61 -10.67 -12.36
N HIS A 21 1.45 -11.28 -12.14
CA HIS A 21 0.43 -11.41 -13.17
C HIS A 21 -0.18 -10.04 -13.46
N GLU A 22 -0.13 -9.63 -14.73
CA GLU A 22 -0.78 -8.40 -15.18
C GLU A 22 -2.18 -8.69 -15.70
N LEU A 23 -3.17 -8.01 -15.13
CA LEU A 23 -4.57 -8.11 -15.53
C LEU A 23 -5.10 -6.77 -16.00
N HIS A 24 -6.03 -6.82 -16.94
CA HIS A 24 -6.78 -5.65 -17.41
C HIS A 24 -8.26 -5.95 -17.25
N ALA A 25 -8.95 -5.18 -16.41
CA ALA A 25 -10.38 -5.35 -16.11
C ALA A 25 -10.81 -6.82 -15.87
N PRO A 26 -10.19 -7.53 -14.90
CA PRO A 26 -10.51 -8.94 -14.66
C PRO A 26 -11.91 -9.12 -14.08
N THR A 27 -12.54 -10.25 -14.39
CA THR A 27 -13.71 -10.72 -13.64
C THR A 27 -13.31 -11.14 -12.22
N ARG A 28 -14.26 -11.14 -11.28
CA ARG A 28 -14.04 -11.66 -9.92
C ARG A 28 -13.47 -13.08 -9.91
N ALA A 29 -13.92 -13.94 -10.83
CA ALA A 29 -13.44 -15.32 -10.92
C ALA A 29 -11.98 -15.40 -11.39
N GLN A 30 -11.60 -14.63 -12.43
CA GLN A 30 -10.21 -14.57 -12.89
C GLN A 30 -9.27 -14.03 -11.81
N PHE A 31 -9.72 -12.98 -11.11
CA PHE A 31 -9.00 -12.41 -9.99
C PHE A 31 -8.81 -13.41 -8.84
N ALA A 32 -9.90 -14.06 -8.40
CA ALA A 32 -9.89 -15.01 -7.28
C ALA A 32 -8.93 -16.18 -7.50
N MET A 33 -8.82 -16.70 -8.73
CA MET A 33 -7.91 -17.81 -9.05
C MET A 33 -6.44 -17.46 -8.79
N LEU A 34 -6.05 -16.20 -8.94
CA LEU A 34 -4.66 -15.75 -8.75
C LEU A 34 -4.44 -15.24 -7.32
N ALA A 35 -5.33 -14.37 -6.85
CA ALA A 35 -5.19 -13.70 -5.56
C ALA A 35 -5.23 -14.69 -4.39
N TYR A 36 -6.15 -15.67 -4.41
CA TYR A 36 -6.27 -16.67 -3.33
C TYR A 36 -5.26 -17.83 -3.46
N ALA A 37 -4.45 -17.84 -4.51
CA ALA A 37 -3.27 -18.69 -4.63
C ALA A 37 -1.99 -17.94 -4.19
N SER A 38 -2.13 -16.78 -3.53
CA SER A 38 -1.03 -15.91 -3.10
C SER A 38 -0.09 -15.49 -4.23
N ARG A 39 -0.57 -15.49 -5.49
CA ARG A 39 0.20 -15.05 -6.64
C ARG A 39 0.14 -13.52 -6.74
N PRO A 40 1.28 -12.81 -6.86
CA PRO A 40 1.27 -11.37 -7.01
C PRO A 40 0.55 -10.93 -8.28
N VAL A 41 -0.35 -9.96 -8.15
CA VAL A 41 -1.17 -9.44 -9.25
C VAL A 41 -1.05 -7.92 -9.33
N VAL A 42 -0.96 -7.39 -10.54
CA VAL A 42 -1.19 -5.97 -10.83
C VAL A 42 -2.36 -5.85 -11.79
N VAL A 43 -3.41 -5.15 -11.36
CA VAL A 43 -4.53 -4.79 -12.23
C VAL A 43 -4.29 -3.39 -12.77
N ARG A 44 -4.00 -3.30 -14.07
CA ARG A 44 -3.62 -2.06 -14.73
C ARG A 44 -4.82 -1.13 -14.89
N GLY A 45 -4.65 0.14 -14.50
CA GLY A 45 -5.67 1.19 -14.67
C GLY A 45 -6.98 0.99 -13.91
N ALA A 46 -7.05 0.08 -12.94
CA ALA A 46 -8.28 -0.24 -12.21
C ALA A 46 -8.85 0.93 -11.38
N ALA A 47 -8.02 1.91 -11.03
CA ALA A 47 -8.43 3.12 -10.31
C ALA A 47 -8.56 4.35 -11.22
N ALA A 48 -8.52 4.20 -12.55
CA ALA A 48 -8.44 5.33 -13.49
C ALA A 48 -9.58 6.35 -13.33
N ASP A 49 -10.78 5.90 -12.97
CA ASP A 49 -11.97 6.75 -12.83
C ASP A 49 -12.13 7.36 -11.43
N TRP A 50 -11.28 7.01 -10.47
CA TRP A 50 -11.40 7.53 -9.10
C TRP A 50 -11.04 9.01 -9.05
N SER A 51 -11.86 9.80 -8.37
CA SER A 51 -11.55 11.22 -8.15
C SER A 51 -10.34 11.41 -7.22
N ALA A 52 -10.00 10.39 -6.42
CA ALA A 52 -8.80 10.36 -5.59
C ALA A 52 -7.52 10.71 -6.37
N LEU A 53 -7.39 10.31 -7.64
CA LEU A 53 -6.22 10.60 -8.50
C LEU A 53 -5.98 12.10 -8.74
N ARG A 54 -6.99 12.93 -8.46
CA ARG A 54 -6.95 14.39 -8.58
C ARG A 54 -7.08 15.10 -7.23
N VAL A 55 -7.72 14.47 -6.24
CA VAL A 55 -8.06 15.09 -4.95
C VAL A 55 -7.03 14.79 -3.86
N PHE A 56 -6.55 13.54 -3.80
CA PHE A 56 -5.67 13.13 -2.72
C PHE A 56 -4.32 13.83 -2.85
N SER A 57 -3.96 14.54 -1.78
CA SER A 57 -2.76 15.34 -1.65
C SER A 57 -2.42 15.50 -0.18
N PRO A 58 -1.18 15.88 0.18
CA PRO A 58 -0.82 16.20 1.56
C PRO A 58 -1.79 17.20 2.21
N ALA A 59 -2.19 18.23 1.46
CA ALA A 59 -3.13 19.25 1.93
C ALA A 59 -4.53 18.69 2.18
N PHE A 60 -5.03 17.79 1.32
CA PHE A 60 -6.30 17.10 1.52
C PHE A 60 -6.29 16.23 2.77
N PHE A 61 -5.26 15.39 2.96
CA PHE A 61 -5.18 14.56 4.17
C PHE A 61 -5.08 15.41 5.43
N ARG A 62 -4.26 16.48 5.40
CA ARG A 62 -4.17 17.43 6.49
C ARG A 62 -5.54 18.03 6.84
N SER A 63 -6.29 18.52 5.86
CA SER A 63 -7.59 19.15 6.12
C SER A 63 -8.63 18.17 6.68
N VAL A 64 -8.65 16.93 6.17
CA VAL A 64 -9.54 15.88 6.67
C VAL A 64 -9.23 15.54 8.13
N TYR A 65 -7.96 15.33 8.49
CA TYR A 65 -7.59 14.99 9.86
C TYR A 65 -7.67 16.20 10.83
N GLU A 66 -7.48 17.42 10.35
CA GLU A 66 -7.74 18.64 11.15
C GLU A 66 -9.23 18.84 11.46
N ALA A 67 -10.12 18.44 10.55
CA ALA A 67 -11.56 18.47 10.77
C ALA A 67 -12.03 17.46 11.85
N TYR A 68 -11.26 16.38 12.06
CA TYR A 68 -11.55 15.36 13.07
C TYR A 68 -10.34 15.13 13.99
N PRO A 69 -10.04 16.01 14.96
CA PRO A 69 -8.86 15.91 15.81
C PRO A 69 -8.72 14.57 16.56
N ASP A 70 -9.84 13.91 16.85
CA ASP A 70 -9.89 12.59 17.50
C ASP A 70 -9.34 11.48 16.62
N ALA A 71 -9.39 11.64 15.29
CA ALA A 71 -8.83 10.67 14.36
C ALA A 71 -7.30 10.57 14.49
N TYR A 72 -6.61 11.67 14.83
CA TYR A 72 -5.18 11.59 15.17
C TYR A 72 -4.96 10.72 16.41
N ARG A 73 -5.81 10.83 17.43
CA ARG A 73 -5.70 10.05 18.66
C ARG A 73 -5.95 8.57 18.40
N ALA A 74 -6.95 8.25 17.58
CA ALA A 74 -7.25 6.87 17.17
C ALA A 74 -6.05 6.19 16.48
N ILE A 75 -5.22 6.94 15.74
CA ILE A 75 -3.97 6.42 15.15
C ILE A 75 -2.93 6.05 16.20
N GLU A 76 -2.91 6.75 17.33
CA GLU A 76 -1.96 6.49 18.41
C GLU A 76 -2.44 5.37 19.34
N SER A 77 -3.75 5.21 19.53
CA SER A 77 -4.34 4.24 20.46
C SER A 77 -4.76 2.90 19.84
N ASP A 78 -5.36 2.94 18.65
CA ASP A 78 -6.10 1.80 18.06
C ASP A 78 -5.58 1.40 16.67
N CYS A 79 -4.95 2.35 15.99
CA CYS A 79 -4.34 2.20 14.68
C CYS A 79 -2.80 2.32 14.76
N GLN A 80 -2.16 2.57 13.63
CA GLN A 80 -0.70 2.62 13.56
C GLN A 80 -0.21 3.71 12.61
N PHE A 81 0.84 4.40 13.06
CA PHE A 81 1.66 5.28 12.23
C PHE A 81 3.00 4.61 11.92
N PHE A 82 3.48 4.76 10.67
CA PHE A 82 4.69 4.13 10.16
C PHE A 82 5.69 5.20 9.70
N PRO A 83 6.63 5.62 10.56
CA PRO A 83 7.63 6.65 10.24
C PRO A 83 8.86 6.06 9.54
N PHE A 84 8.74 5.67 8.27
CA PHE A 84 9.83 4.99 7.55
C PHE A 84 11.06 5.88 7.38
N ARG A 85 12.06 5.69 8.25
CA ARG A 85 13.34 6.43 8.27
C ARG A 85 13.14 7.96 8.39
N THR A 86 12.11 8.38 9.11
CA THR A 86 11.83 9.79 9.39
C THR A 86 11.93 10.09 10.88
N GLU A 87 12.06 11.36 11.22
CA GLU A 87 12.04 11.87 12.59
C GLU A 87 10.61 12.04 13.18
N PHE A 88 9.58 11.91 12.34
CA PHE A 88 8.19 12.11 12.77
C PHE A 88 7.76 11.08 13.81
N SER A 89 7.10 11.54 14.87
CA SER A 89 6.57 10.67 15.93
C SER A 89 5.09 10.37 15.73
N THR A 90 4.34 11.29 15.12
CA THR A 90 2.90 11.14 14.87
C THR A 90 2.52 11.51 13.43
N LEU A 91 1.34 11.08 12.99
CA LEU A 91 0.78 11.53 11.71
C LEU A 91 0.60 13.05 11.71
N ARG A 92 0.24 13.65 12.85
CA ARG A 92 0.06 15.10 12.97
C ARG A 92 1.37 15.85 12.69
N ASP A 93 2.49 15.36 13.20
CA ASP A 93 3.80 15.96 12.93
C ASP A 93 4.14 15.88 11.43
N ALA A 94 3.88 14.73 10.82
CA ALA A 94 4.16 14.51 9.41
C ALA A 94 3.28 15.38 8.49
N LEU A 95 1.97 15.48 8.75
CA LEU A 95 1.07 16.32 7.96
C LEU A 95 1.30 17.83 8.15
N ASN A 96 2.02 18.22 9.21
CA ASN A 96 2.45 19.59 9.47
C ASN A 96 3.92 19.87 9.10
N MET A 97 4.55 18.99 8.32
CA MET A 97 5.91 19.21 7.86
C MET A 97 6.03 20.48 6.99
N ASP A 98 7.25 20.99 6.88
CA ASP A 98 7.54 22.20 6.11
C ASP A 98 7.04 22.10 4.64
N PRO A 99 6.35 23.13 4.11
CA PRO A 99 5.81 23.10 2.75
C PRO A 99 6.84 22.85 1.64
N ASP A 100 8.09 23.30 1.80
CA ASP A 100 9.15 23.05 0.82
C ASP A 100 9.53 21.57 0.81
N ARG A 101 9.53 20.93 2.00
CA ARG A 101 9.75 19.47 2.14
C ARG A 101 8.60 18.66 1.56
N VAL A 102 7.34 19.11 1.73
CA VAL A 102 6.17 18.49 1.07
C VAL A 102 6.31 18.56 -0.44
N SER A 103 6.77 19.70 -0.95
CA SER A 103 6.92 19.98 -2.38
C SER A 103 8.20 19.38 -2.99
N LEU A 104 8.96 18.60 -2.21
CA LEU A 104 10.19 17.94 -2.63
C LEU A 104 11.22 18.92 -3.21
N VAL A 105 11.28 20.15 -2.66
CA VAL A 105 12.29 21.15 -3.03
C VAL A 105 13.69 20.54 -2.81
N PRO A 106 14.65 20.79 -3.72
CA PRO A 106 16.02 20.31 -3.55
C PRO A 106 16.60 20.66 -2.18
N ASP A 107 17.47 19.80 -1.67
CA ASP A 107 18.13 19.91 -0.34
C ASP A 107 17.21 19.76 0.88
N THR A 108 15.90 19.53 0.69
CA THR A 108 15.02 19.11 1.78
C THR A 108 15.25 17.65 2.17
N LYS A 109 14.97 17.29 3.42
CA LYS A 109 15.14 15.90 3.89
C LYS A 109 14.13 14.97 3.21
N PRO A 110 14.56 13.79 2.72
CA PRO A 110 13.63 12.79 2.19
C PRO A 110 12.65 12.35 3.28
N TRP A 111 11.49 11.86 2.85
CA TRP A 111 10.47 11.34 3.75
C TRP A 111 9.59 10.35 3.03
N TYR A 112 9.19 9.32 3.78
CA TYR A 112 8.17 8.36 3.41
C TYR A 112 7.47 7.93 4.69
N ILE A 113 6.15 7.99 4.70
CA ILE A 113 5.31 7.65 5.86
C ILE A 113 4.19 6.74 5.43
N GLY A 114 3.67 5.97 6.37
CA GLY A 114 2.38 5.28 6.22
C GLY A 114 1.53 5.47 7.46
N TRP A 115 0.22 5.24 7.34
CA TRP A 115 -0.67 5.13 8.49
C TRP A 115 -1.91 4.30 8.16
N SER A 116 -2.50 3.71 9.18
CA SER A 116 -3.83 3.12 9.10
C SER A 116 -4.88 4.10 9.61
N ASN A 117 -6.01 4.20 8.91
CA ASN A 117 -7.18 4.96 9.31
C ASN A 117 -8.27 4.03 9.85
N CYS A 118 -8.61 4.16 11.13
CA CYS A 118 -9.75 3.49 11.77
C CYS A 118 -10.85 4.46 12.20
N ASP A 119 -10.71 5.77 11.97
CA ASP A 119 -11.81 6.70 12.25
C ASP A 119 -12.85 6.62 11.11
N PRO A 120 -14.11 6.23 11.42
CA PRO A 120 -15.13 6.04 10.39
C PRO A 120 -15.50 7.34 9.66
N ARG A 121 -15.32 8.51 10.30
CA ARG A 121 -15.64 9.82 9.69
C ARG A 121 -14.59 10.19 8.64
N VAL A 122 -13.32 9.95 8.96
CA VAL A 122 -12.23 10.10 7.97
C VAL A 122 -12.43 9.10 6.84
N ALA A 123 -12.76 7.84 7.16
CA ALA A 123 -12.97 6.81 6.15
C ALA A 123 -14.11 7.17 5.19
N GLU A 124 -15.20 7.78 5.69
CA GLU A 124 -16.28 8.31 4.86
C GLU A 124 -15.79 9.39 3.88
N GLU A 125 -14.99 10.36 4.34
CA GLU A 125 -14.41 11.38 3.48
C GLU A 125 -13.50 10.78 2.40
N LEU A 126 -12.66 9.80 2.74
CA LEU A 126 -11.81 9.11 1.78
C LEU A 126 -12.62 8.34 0.73
N ARG A 127 -13.67 7.61 1.17
CA ARG A 127 -14.53 6.75 0.33
C ARG A 127 -15.47 7.53 -0.60
N ARG A 128 -15.56 8.85 -0.45
CA ARG A 128 -16.17 9.72 -1.48
C ARG A 128 -15.31 9.80 -2.75
N HIS A 129 -14.02 9.48 -2.65
CA HIS A 129 -13.05 9.70 -3.72
C HIS A 129 -12.52 8.42 -4.37
N TYR A 130 -12.64 7.28 -3.70
CA TYR A 130 -12.27 5.97 -4.21
C TYR A 130 -13.37 4.96 -3.89
N GLN A 131 -13.41 3.85 -4.63
CA GLN A 131 -14.42 2.81 -4.45
C GLN A 131 -13.74 1.45 -4.26
N ARG A 132 -14.47 0.49 -3.73
CA ARG A 132 -14.04 -0.91 -3.76
C ARG A 132 -13.86 -1.36 -5.22
N PRO A 133 -12.68 -1.84 -5.64
CA PRO A 133 -12.51 -2.39 -6.97
C PRO A 133 -13.48 -3.54 -7.26
N GLU A 134 -14.11 -3.55 -8.44
CA GLU A 134 -15.23 -4.47 -8.73
C GLU A 134 -14.85 -5.95 -8.71
N PHE A 135 -13.57 -6.25 -8.99
CA PHE A 135 -13.01 -7.59 -9.00
C PHE A 135 -12.74 -8.16 -7.61
N LEU A 136 -12.76 -7.34 -6.55
CA LEU A 136 -12.65 -7.81 -5.17
C LEU A 136 -13.94 -8.48 -4.69
N PRO A 137 -13.90 -9.30 -3.62
CA PRO A 137 -15.10 -9.70 -2.88
C PRO A 137 -15.79 -8.50 -2.23
N GLU A 138 -17.01 -8.69 -1.76
CA GLU A 138 -17.83 -7.62 -1.15
C GLU A 138 -17.38 -7.25 0.25
N ASP A 139 -16.80 -8.19 0.99
CA ASP A 139 -16.23 -7.95 2.31
C ASP A 139 -14.86 -7.26 2.18
N ILE A 140 -14.83 -6.00 2.61
CA ILE A 140 -13.64 -5.16 2.71
C ILE A 140 -13.50 -4.68 4.15
N SER A 141 -12.25 -4.52 4.59
CA SER A 141 -11.98 -3.94 5.90
C SER A 141 -12.45 -2.49 5.98
N ALA A 142 -12.90 -2.11 7.17
CA ALA A 142 -13.21 -0.72 7.47
C ALA A 142 -11.95 0.15 7.57
N THR A 143 -10.78 -0.48 7.74
CA THR A 143 -9.49 0.21 7.90
C THR A 143 -8.85 0.47 6.55
N ASP A 144 -8.47 1.72 6.29
CA ASP A 144 -7.70 2.12 5.12
C ASP A 144 -6.22 2.23 5.49
N TRP A 145 -5.31 1.81 4.61
CA TRP A 145 -3.87 2.08 4.75
C TRP A 145 -3.42 3.04 3.68
N ILE A 146 -2.76 4.11 4.12
CA ILE A 146 -2.27 5.16 3.23
C ILE A 146 -0.76 5.23 3.38
N PHE A 147 -0.05 5.31 2.26
CA PHE A 147 1.39 5.56 2.24
C PHE A 147 1.70 6.73 1.34
N MET A 148 2.64 7.58 1.76
CA MET A 148 2.97 8.80 1.07
C MET A 148 4.45 9.17 1.25
N GLY A 149 5.09 9.64 0.18
CA GLY A 149 6.46 10.14 0.24
C GLY A 149 7.09 10.46 -1.10
N GLY A 150 8.27 11.06 -1.05
CA GLY A 150 9.06 11.42 -2.23
C GLY A 150 9.87 10.25 -2.79
N PRO A 151 10.57 10.46 -3.93
CA PRO A 151 11.46 9.47 -4.53
C PRO A 151 12.51 8.92 -3.55
N GLY A 152 12.74 7.61 -3.62
CA GLY A 152 13.70 6.92 -2.76
C GLY A 152 13.11 5.69 -2.05
N PRO A 153 13.84 5.14 -1.07
CA PRO A 153 13.39 3.97 -0.32
C PRO A 153 12.10 4.24 0.45
N GLY A 154 11.11 3.36 0.28
CA GLY A 154 9.88 3.32 1.08
C GLY A 154 10.02 2.34 2.26
N ALA A 155 9.04 1.43 2.40
CA ALA A 155 9.12 0.34 3.35
C ALA A 155 10.32 -0.58 3.06
N ALA A 156 11.05 -0.97 4.11
CA ALA A 156 12.17 -1.92 4.01
C ALA A 156 11.66 -3.36 3.83
N MET A 157 12.56 -4.30 3.53
CA MET A 157 12.19 -5.71 3.30
C MET A 157 11.56 -6.32 4.54
N HIS A 158 10.31 -6.77 4.44
CA HIS A 158 9.55 -7.37 5.54
C HIS A 158 8.43 -8.29 5.03
N LEU A 159 7.87 -9.05 5.95
CA LEU A 159 6.53 -9.62 5.83
C LEU A 159 5.57 -8.82 6.70
N ASP A 160 4.32 -8.77 6.25
CA ASP A 160 3.21 -8.33 7.07
C ASP A 160 2.70 -9.46 7.96
N TYR A 161 1.85 -9.08 8.93
CA TYR A 161 1.13 -10.00 9.80
C TYR A 161 -0.33 -9.56 9.87
N VAL A 162 -1.00 -9.64 8.74
CA VAL A 162 -2.35 -9.11 8.55
C VAL A 162 -3.37 -10.24 8.49
N SER A 163 -4.61 -9.94 8.85
CA SER A 163 -5.64 -10.97 9.02
C SER A 163 -6.17 -11.50 7.69
N ARG A 164 -6.16 -10.63 6.68
CA ARG A 164 -6.71 -10.88 5.35
C ARG A 164 -5.75 -10.38 4.28
N PRO A 165 -5.84 -10.89 3.04
CA PRO A 165 -5.11 -10.34 1.91
C PRO A 165 -5.38 -8.84 1.74
N SER A 166 -4.37 -8.10 1.28
CA SER A 166 -4.45 -6.66 1.07
C SER A 166 -4.35 -6.28 -0.40
N TRP A 167 -4.98 -5.15 -0.75
CA TRP A 167 -4.83 -4.50 -2.04
C TRP A 167 -4.34 -3.09 -1.85
N GLN A 168 -3.65 -2.52 -2.84
CA GLN A 168 -3.18 -1.15 -2.78
C GLN A 168 -3.24 -0.48 -4.17
N ALA A 169 -3.96 0.63 -4.26
CA ALA A 169 -4.01 1.49 -5.43
C ALA A 169 -2.91 2.55 -5.37
N GLN A 170 -2.24 2.78 -6.51
CA GLN A 170 -1.32 3.89 -6.67
C GLN A 170 -2.08 5.12 -7.16
N ILE A 171 -2.22 6.13 -6.31
CA ILE A 171 -3.06 7.31 -6.56
C ILE A 171 -2.26 8.45 -7.21
N SER A 172 -1.00 8.59 -6.84
CA SER A 172 -0.06 9.58 -7.39
C SER A 172 1.31 8.95 -7.53
N GLY A 173 2.09 9.35 -8.53
CA GLY A 173 3.45 8.82 -8.76
C GLY A 173 3.47 7.35 -9.16
N SER A 174 4.62 6.71 -8.94
CA SER A 174 4.79 5.27 -9.15
C SER A 174 5.73 4.67 -8.13
N LYS A 175 5.58 3.37 -7.91
CA LYS A 175 6.35 2.63 -6.90
C LYS A 175 6.76 1.27 -7.46
N THR A 176 8.02 0.93 -7.26
CA THR A 176 8.55 -0.40 -7.53
C THR A 176 8.49 -1.20 -6.24
N TRP A 177 7.87 -2.38 -6.29
CA TRP A 177 7.95 -3.38 -5.24
C TRP A 177 8.98 -4.43 -5.64
N ARG A 178 9.88 -4.74 -4.72
CA ARG A 178 10.76 -5.91 -4.84
C ARG A 178 10.17 -7.01 -4.00
N LEU A 179 9.87 -8.15 -4.63
CA LEU A 179 9.35 -9.33 -3.96
C LEU A 179 10.44 -10.38 -3.87
N ALA A 180 10.58 -10.99 -2.70
CA ALA A 180 11.47 -12.11 -2.45
C ALA A 180 10.66 -13.28 -1.87
N PRO A 181 10.97 -14.52 -2.28
CA PRO A 181 10.39 -15.69 -1.63
C PRO A 181 10.89 -15.78 -0.18
N PRO A 182 10.15 -16.47 0.69
CA PRO A 182 10.62 -16.74 2.04
C PRO A 182 11.85 -17.68 2.02
N PRO A 183 12.69 -17.68 3.07
CA PRO A 183 13.96 -18.43 3.09
C PRO A 183 13.84 -19.91 2.74
N GLU A 184 12.77 -20.60 3.16
CA GLU A 184 12.54 -22.01 2.84
C GLU A 184 12.31 -22.27 1.34
N CYS A 185 11.92 -21.25 0.57
CA CYS A 185 11.64 -21.34 -0.85
C CYS A 185 12.75 -20.75 -1.75
N GLU A 186 13.81 -20.17 -1.19
CA GLU A 186 14.88 -19.50 -1.94
C GLU A 186 15.62 -20.42 -2.93
N GLN A 187 15.62 -21.74 -2.70
CA GLN A 187 16.24 -22.70 -3.62
C GLN A 187 15.37 -23.03 -4.84
N LEU A 188 14.07 -22.76 -4.76
CA LEU A 188 13.08 -23.09 -5.79
C LEU A 188 12.57 -21.85 -6.53
N CYS A 189 12.62 -20.70 -5.89
CA CYS A 189 11.97 -19.46 -6.32
C CYS A 189 12.98 -18.31 -6.37
N SER A 190 12.72 -17.33 -7.23
CA SER A 190 13.59 -16.15 -7.39
C SER A 190 12.88 -14.88 -6.94
N SER A 191 13.66 -13.88 -6.53
CA SER A 191 13.15 -12.53 -6.33
C SER A 191 12.88 -11.84 -7.66
N PHE A 192 11.88 -10.96 -7.71
CA PHE A 192 11.58 -10.15 -8.88
C PHE A 192 11.00 -8.79 -8.48
N ASN A 193 10.93 -7.88 -9.46
CA ASN A 193 10.37 -6.54 -9.26
C ASN A 193 9.06 -6.39 -10.03
N LEU A 194 8.13 -5.62 -9.48
CA LEU A 194 6.94 -5.14 -10.19
C LEU A 194 6.80 -3.64 -9.98
N THR A 195 6.41 -2.92 -11.02
CA THR A 195 6.13 -1.48 -10.95
C THR A 195 4.63 -1.24 -10.98
N VAL A 196 4.16 -0.45 -10.03
CA VAL A 196 2.77 -0.01 -9.91
C VAL A 196 2.73 1.48 -10.26
N ASN A 197 2.03 1.81 -11.34
CA ASN A 197 1.91 3.18 -11.82
C ASN A 197 0.60 3.80 -11.33
N LYS A 198 0.51 5.14 -11.37
CA LYS A 198 -0.73 5.86 -11.09
C LYS A 198 -1.93 5.24 -11.82
N GLY A 199 -2.97 4.90 -11.06
CA GLY A 199 -4.18 4.24 -11.53
C GLY A 199 -4.15 2.70 -11.46
N ASP A 200 -2.99 2.08 -11.26
CA ASP A 200 -2.87 0.64 -11.08
C ASP A 200 -3.24 0.23 -9.64
N ILE A 201 -3.68 -1.02 -9.49
CA ILE A 201 -3.91 -1.66 -8.20
C ILE A 201 -3.04 -2.91 -8.10
N VAL A 202 -2.25 -3.01 -7.05
CA VAL A 202 -1.43 -4.18 -6.75
C VAL A 202 -2.06 -5.01 -5.64
N LEU A 203 -1.92 -6.32 -5.75
CA LEU A 203 -2.29 -7.28 -4.74
C LEU A 203 -1.14 -8.25 -4.53
N ILE A 204 -0.65 -8.27 -3.30
CA ILE A 204 0.42 -9.14 -2.88
C ILE A 204 -0.06 -9.77 -1.59
N ASP A 205 0.06 -11.09 -1.47
CA ASP A 205 -0.07 -11.73 -0.17
C ASP A 205 1.19 -11.41 0.66
N THR A 206 1.13 -10.29 1.37
CA THR A 206 2.26 -9.74 2.10
C THR A 206 2.63 -10.55 3.34
N ASN A 207 1.81 -11.52 3.73
CA ASN A 207 2.15 -12.52 4.74
C ASN A 207 3.06 -13.64 4.18
N GLN A 208 3.08 -13.83 2.84
CA GLN A 208 3.85 -14.88 2.16
C GLN A 208 5.05 -14.34 1.39
N TRP A 209 4.93 -13.16 0.79
CA TRP A 209 5.99 -12.53 -0.01
C TRP A 209 6.72 -11.47 0.79
N TYR A 210 8.02 -11.70 1.02
CA TYR A 210 8.88 -10.64 1.54
C TYR A 210 8.90 -9.51 0.54
N HIS A 211 8.71 -8.29 1.02
CA HIS A 211 8.63 -7.15 0.13
C HIS A 211 9.29 -5.90 0.71
N ASP A 212 9.91 -5.14 -0.18
CA ASP A 212 10.26 -3.74 0.04
C ASP A 212 9.71 -2.88 -1.09
N THR A 213 9.77 -1.57 -0.88
CA THR A 213 9.29 -0.61 -1.87
C THR A 213 10.27 0.51 -2.12
N PHE A 214 10.28 0.97 -3.36
CA PHE A 214 11.04 2.13 -3.81
C PHE A 214 10.11 3.07 -4.57
N VAL A 215 9.99 4.31 -4.11
CA VAL A 215 9.27 5.36 -4.81
C VAL A 215 10.12 5.82 -5.99
N ASN A 216 9.59 5.66 -7.19
CA ASN A 216 10.32 6.02 -8.41
C ASN A 216 10.43 7.55 -8.54
N PRO A 217 11.46 8.06 -9.26
CA PRO A 217 11.57 9.49 -9.55
C PRO A 217 10.33 10.06 -10.24
N GLY A 218 9.96 11.29 -9.90
CA GLY A 218 8.80 11.97 -10.47
C GLY A 218 8.05 12.78 -9.42
N GLU A 219 6.73 12.71 -9.48
CA GLU A 219 5.84 13.34 -8.50
C GLU A 219 5.80 12.57 -7.17
N LEU A 220 5.20 13.20 -6.15
CA LEU A 220 4.93 12.58 -4.86
C LEU A 220 4.14 11.27 -5.03
N SER A 221 4.59 10.21 -4.36
CA SER A 221 3.86 8.94 -4.33
C SER A 221 2.80 8.97 -3.26
N ILE A 222 1.57 8.60 -3.62
CA ILE A 222 0.46 8.40 -2.69
C ILE A 222 -0.18 7.07 -3.05
N THR A 223 -0.41 6.23 -2.06
CA THR A 223 -1.17 4.99 -2.21
C THR A 223 -2.26 4.90 -1.17
N ILE A 224 -3.35 4.20 -1.51
CA ILE A 224 -4.39 3.81 -0.57
C ILE A 224 -4.75 2.36 -0.80
N GLY A 225 -5.01 1.63 0.27
CA GLY A 225 -5.32 0.22 0.23
C GLY A 225 -6.16 -0.21 1.42
N SER A 226 -6.58 -1.46 1.40
CA SER A 226 -7.30 -2.08 2.51
C SER A 226 -7.18 -3.60 2.42
N GLU A 227 -7.61 -4.26 3.48
CA GLU A 227 -7.80 -5.72 3.51
C GLU A 227 -9.14 -6.10 2.87
N TYR A 228 -9.23 -7.29 2.29
CA TYR A 228 -10.43 -7.86 1.69
C TYR A 228 -10.52 -9.36 1.97
N GLY A 229 -11.73 -9.92 2.01
CA GLY A 229 -11.89 -11.36 2.19
C GLY A 229 -13.31 -11.74 2.57
#